data_AF-A0A7K2YZQ4-F1
#
_entry.id   AF-A0A7K2YZQ4-F1
#
_cell.length_a   1.000
_cell.length_b   1.000
_cell.length_c   1.000
_cell.angle_alpha   90.00
_cell.angle_beta   90.00
_cell.angle_gamma   90.00
#
_symmetry.space_group_name_H-M   'P 1'
#
loop_
_entity.id
_entity.type
_entity.pdbx_description
1 polymer ?
#
loop_
_entity_poly.entity_id
_entity_poly.type
_entity_poly.pdbx_seq_one_letter_code
_entity_poly.pdbx_strand_id
1 'polypeptide(L)'
;MSGIEVVGARRGEHRRRRSVAEQVKPGHLDTVAVIPARNEEAGVLASLNSLARQTRRPDLVLVVVNNSTDRTEDYAREFADDPQTPYTVVLCLPDNPHKKAGALNYGINWLREEARGRLSDTVRHVLVMDADTELHPKFIERACNVLEHDPKIGGVSASCLGQTGLWRNT
;
A
#
# COMPACT_ATOMS: atom_id res chain seq x y z
N MET A 1 24.36 -5.70 6.02
CA MET A 1 23.88 -5.62 4.63
C MET A 1 22.91 -6.77 4.41
N SER A 2 21.68 -6.64 4.92
CA SER A 2 20.60 -7.59 4.64
C SER A 2 20.02 -7.27 3.26
N GLY A 3 19.92 -8.28 2.41
CA GLY A 3 19.45 -8.14 1.03
C GLY A 3 17.98 -7.68 0.99
N ILE A 4 17.72 -6.69 0.14
CA ILE A 4 16.38 -6.29 -0.26
C ILE A 4 15.85 -7.37 -1.21
N GLU A 5 14.88 -8.18 -0.77
CA GLU A 5 14.16 -9.10 -1.66
C GLU A 5 12.94 -8.38 -2.27
N VAL A 6 13.19 -7.64 -3.36
CA VAL A 6 12.14 -7.27 -4.31
C VAL A 6 11.92 -8.49 -5.22
N VAL A 7 11.10 -9.43 -4.76
CA VAL A 7 10.76 -10.61 -5.57
C VAL A 7 9.62 -10.22 -6.51
N GLY A 8 9.96 -10.01 -7.78
CA GLY A 8 9.00 -9.93 -8.88
C GLY A 8 8.49 -11.32 -9.31
N ALA A 9 7.29 -11.34 -9.88
CA ALA A 9 6.50 -12.49 -10.30
C ALA A 9 7.28 -13.68 -10.92
N ARG A 10 6.87 -14.90 -10.60
CA ARG A 10 7.46 -16.15 -11.14
C ARG A 10 6.87 -16.50 -12.52
N ARG A 11 7.69 -16.20 -13.55
CA ARG A 11 7.88 -16.85 -14.86
C ARG A 11 6.80 -16.81 -15.95
N GLY A 12 7.14 -16.04 -16.99
CA GLY A 12 7.06 -16.37 -18.42
C GLY A 12 8.14 -15.55 -19.16
N GLU A 13 9.06 -16.21 -19.88
CA GLU A 13 10.21 -15.59 -20.54
C GLU A 13 9.78 -14.53 -21.58
N HIS A 14 10.61 -13.47 -21.72
CA HIS A 14 10.56 -12.46 -22.79
C HIS A 14 9.59 -11.26 -22.68
N ARG A 15 9.42 -10.67 -21.49
CA ARG A 15 9.07 -9.24 -21.41
C ARG A 15 9.97 -8.53 -20.40
N ARG A 16 10.86 -7.68 -20.94
CA ARG A 16 11.81 -6.82 -20.22
C ARG A 16 11.22 -6.34 -18.88
N ARG A 17 11.93 -6.65 -17.79
CA ARG A 17 11.83 -5.97 -16.50
C ARG A 17 11.79 -4.47 -16.75
N ARG A 18 10.60 -3.86 -16.71
CA ARG A 18 10.52 -2.42 -16.48
C ARG A 18 10.72 -2.23 -15.00
N SER A 19 11.70 -1.43 -14.61
CA SER A 19 11.84 -1.02 -13.21
C SER A 19 10.54 -0.35 -12.75
N VAL A 20 10.29 -0.32 -11.44
CA VAL A 20 9.24 0.53 -10.84
C VAL A 20 9.34 1.95 -11.42
N ALA A 21 10.57 2.46 -11.57
CA ALA A 21 10.91 3.73 -12.19
C ALA A 21 10.57 3.88 -13.70
N GLU A 22 10.29 2.80 -14.44
CA GLU A 22 9.85 2.85 -15.85
C GLU A 22 8.32 2.72 -16.01
N GLN A 23 7.61 2.21 -15.00
CA GLN A 23 6.15 2.09 -15.00
C GLN A 23 5.47 3.21 -14.24
N VAL A 24 6.12 3.74 -13.21
CA VAL A 24 5.88 5.09 -12.70
C VAL A 24 6.52 6.04 -13.70
N LYS A 25 5.72 6.74 -14.53
CA LYS A 25 6.28 7.88 -15.27
C LYS A 25 6.98 8.78 -14.25
N PRO A 26 8.20 9.31 -14.51
CA PRO A 26 8.74 10.39 -13.69
C PRO A 26 7.74 11.54 -13.78
N GLY A 27 6.93 11.67 -12.75
CA GLY A 27 5.64 12.34 -12.80
C GLY A 27 4.99 12.23 -11.43
N HIS A 28 4.36 13.32 -11.03
CA HIS A 28 3.77 13.49 -9.72
C HIS A 28 2.67 12.42 -9.47
N LEU A 29 2.96 11.44 -8.62
CA LEU A 29 1.97 10.51 -8.07
C LEU A 29 1.04 11.30 -7.16
N ASP A 30 -0.25 11.19 -7.40
CA ASP A 30 -1.24 11.92 -6.61
C ASP A 30 -1.48 11.23 -5.27
N THR A 31 -1.73 9.93 -5.25
CA THR A 31 -1.97 9.20 -4.00
C THR A 31 -1.23 7.87 -3.99
N VAL A 32 -0.39 7.66 -2.97
CA VAL A 32 0.25 6.38 -2.68
C VAL A 32 -0.33 5.79 -1.40
N ALA A 33 -0.81 4.54 -1.46
CA ALA A 33 -1.27 3.81 -0.28
C ALA A 33 -0.13 2.95 0.28
N VAL A 34 0.13 3.00 1.58
CA VAL A 34 1.12 2.16 2.28
C VAL A 34 0.41 1.30 3.31
N ILE A 35 0.48 -0.02 3.11
CA ILE A 35 -0.29 -1.03 3.83
C ILE A 35 0.66 -1.97 4.57
N PRO A 36 0.93 -1.76 5.87
CA PRO A 36 1.66 -2.74 6.67
C PRO A 36 0.75 -3.95 6.93
N ALA A 37 1.24 -5.16 6.65
CA ALA A 37 0.46 -6.38 6.78
C ALA A 37 1.21 -7.43 7.59
N ARG A 38 0.60 -7.99 8.64
CA ARG A 38 1.19 -9.05 9.47
C ARG A 38 0.12 -10.07 9.88
N ASN A 39 0.18 -11.27 9.32
CA ASN A 39 -0.80 -12.33 9.57
C ASN A 39 -2.25 -11.90 9.34
N GLU A 40 -2.51 -11.33 8.16
CA GLU A 40 -3.77 -10.72 7.73
C GLU A 40 -4.42 -11.50 6.59
N GLU A 41 -4.18 -12.82 6.47
CA GLU A 41 -4.73 -13.62 5.37
C GLU A 41 -6.27 -13.56 5.29
N ALA A 42 -6.95 -13.31 6.41
CA ALA A 42 -8.40 -13.17 6.46
C ALA A 42 -8.92 -11.82 5.91
N GLY A 43 -8.13 -10.75 6.01
CA GLY A 43 -8.55 -9.37 5.73
C GLY A 43 -7.89 -8.74 4.51
N VAL A 44 -6.65 -9.13 4.18
CA VAL A 44 -5.79 -8.40 3.24
C VAL A 44 -6.42 -8.24 1.85
N LEU A 45 -7.07 -9.28 1.31
CA LEU A 45 -7.74 -9.17 0.01
C LEU A 45 -8.95 -8.24 0.06
N ALA A 46 -9.74 -8.25 1.12
CA ALA A 46 -10.90 -7.35 1.25
C ALA A 46 -10.42 -5.88 1.28
N SER A 47 -9.37 -5.62 2.07
CA SER A 47 -8.73 -4.31 2.21
C SER A 47 -8.17 -3.81 0.87
N LEU A 48 -7.38 -4.61 0.18
CA LEU A 48 -6.80 -4.26 -1.13
C LEU A 48 -7.88 -4.06 -2.20
N ASN A 49 -8.90 -4.91 -2.22
CA ASN A 49 -10.03 -4.74 -3.13
C ASN A 49 -10.83 -3.45 -2.84
N SER A 50 -10.93 -3.02 -1.57
CA SER A 50 -11.57 -1.74 -1.24
C SER A 50 -10.80 -0.52 -1.81
N LEU A 51 -9.47 -0.61 -1.92
CA LEU A 51 -8.62 0.38 -2.60
C LEU A 51 -8.85 0.33 -4.13
N ALA A 52 -8.94 -0.86 -4.72
CA ALA A 52 -9.22 -1.01 -6.16
C ALA A 52 -10.61 -0.48 -6.56
N ARG A 53 -11.58 -0.50 -5.64
CA ARG A 53 -12.94 0.01 -5.84
C ARG A 53 -13.09 1.52 -5.60
N GLN A 54 -12.03 2.24 -5.22
CA GLN A 54 -12.13 3.69 -5.01
C GLN A 54 -12.48 4.40 -6.32
N THR A 55 -13.34 5.42 -6.24
CA THR A 55 -13.68 6.30 -7.38
C THR A 55 -12.48 7.08 -7.88
N ARG A 56 -11.60 7.50 -6.96
CA ARG A 56 -10.22 7.96 -7.23
C ARG A 56 -9.27 6.89 -6.71
N ARG A 57 -8.77 6.02 -7.60
CA ARG A 57 -7.83 4.95 -7.25
C ARG A 57 -6.47 5.51 -6.84
N PRO A 58 -5.74 4.86 -5.92
CA PRO A 58 -4.34 5.20 -5.69
C PRO A 58 -3.52 4.90 -6.95
N ASP A 59 -2.48 5.70 -7.20
CA ASP A 59 -1.54 5.48 -8.31
C ASP A 59 -0.59 4.31 -8.03
N LEU A 60 -0.28 4.11 -6.74
CA LEU A 60 0.57 3.03 -6.25
C LEU A 60 0.04 2.52 -4.91
N VAL A 61 -0.01 1.19 -4.77
CA VAL A 61 -0.21 0.51 -3.49
C VAL A 61 1.09 -0.17 -3.09
N LEU A 62 1.57 0.10 -1.88
CA LEU A 62 2.76 -0.50 -1.31
C LEU A 62 2.34 -1.40 -0.14
N VAL A 63 2.36 -2.70 -0.36
CA VAL A 63 2.09 -3.67 0.71
C VAL A 63 3.40 -4.06 1.37
N VAL A 64 3.55 -3.76 2.67
CA VAL A 64 4.73 -4.14 3.44
C VAL A 64 4.40 -5.33 4.32
N VAL A 65 4.68 -6.54 3.81
CA VAL A 65 4.52 -7.80 4.53
C VAL A 65 5.56 -7.88 5.63
N ASN A 66 5.09 -7.92 6.88
CA ASN A 66 5.88 -7.69 8.07
C ASN A 66 5.82 -8.88 9.02
N ASN A 67 6.86 -9.72 9.02
CA ASN A 67 6.93 -10.92 9.87
C ASN A 67 5.66 -11.80 9.78
N SER A 68 5.10 -11.98 8.57
CA SER A 68 3.97 -12.86 8.33
C SER A 68 4.41 -14.31 8.18
N THR A 69 3.59 -15.23 8.69
CA THR A 69 3.78 -16.69 8.59
C THR A 69 2.60 -17.39 7.93
N ASP A 70 1.54 -16.65 7.64
CA ASP A 70 0.32 -17.12 6.96
C ASP A 70 0.35 -16.75 5.47
N ARG A 71 -0.81 -16.83 4.79
CA ARG A 71 -0.91 -16.55 3.34
C ARG A 71 -0.98 -15.05 2.99
N THR A 72 -0.68 -14.13 3.92
CA THR A 72 -0.72 -12.68 3.66
C THR A 72 0.12 -12.28 2.44
N GLU A 73 1.34 -12.82 2.32
CA GLU A 73 2.23 -12.51 1.20
C GLU A 73 1.64 -13.00 -0.13
N ASP A 74 1.17 -14.24 -0.16
CA ASP A 74 0.59 -14.87 -1.36
C ASP A 74 -0.56 -14.02 -1.90
N TYR A 75 -1.48 -13.60 -1.02
CA TYR A 75 -2.63 -12.80 -1.39
C TYR A 75 -2.26 -11.38 -1.84
N ALA A 76 -1.25 -10.76 -1.22
CA ALA A 76 -0.75 -9.47 -1.68
C ALA A 76 -0.13 -9.57 -3.08
N ARG A 77 0.58 -10.67 -3.38
CA ARG A 77 1.16 -10.93 -4.70
C ARG A 77 0.11 -11.24 -5.75
N GLU A 78 -0.89 -12.05 -5.42
CA GLU A 78 -2.03 -12.34 -6.30
C GLU A 78 -2.75 -11.05 -6.70
N PHE A 79 -3.02 -10.16 -5.73
CA PHE A 79 -3.60 -8.85 -6.01
C PHE A 79 -2.72 -7.99 -6.93
N ALA A 80 -1.39 -8.02 -6.73
CA ALA A 80 -0.44 -7.24 -7.54
C ALA A 80 -0.28 -7.77 -8.97
N ASP A 81 -0.49 -9.07 -9.19
CA ASP A 81 -0.39 -9.70 -10.51
C ASP A 81 -1.67 -9.52 -11.37
N ASP A 82 -2.80 -9.12 -10.77
CA ASP A 82 -4.04 -8.84 -11.50
C ASP A 82 -3.97 -7.48 -12.25
N PRO A 83 -4.04 -7.45 -13.59
CA PRO A 83 -3.96 -6.21 -14.36
C PRO A 83 -5.15 -5.25 -14.16
N GLN A 84 -6.23 -5.67 -13.49
CA GLN A 84 -7.39 -4.83 -13.18
C GLN A 84 -7.21 -4.01 -11.88
N THR A 85 -6.23 -4.37 -11.05
CA THR A 85 -5.95 -3.71 -9.78
C THR A 85 -5.00 -2.51 -9.97
N PRO A 86 -4.94 -1.57 -9.01
CA PRO A 86 -3.92 -0.53 -9.01
C PRO A 86 -2.51 -1.12 -9.05
N TYR A 87 -1.56 -0.39 -9.64
CA TYR A 87 -0.16 -0.80 -9.64
C TYR A 87 0.30 -1.03 -8.18
N THR A 88 0.76 -2.25 -7.90
CA THR A 88 1.06 -2.69 -6.54
C THR A 88 2.47 -3.22 -6.44
N VAL A 89 3.19 -2.79 -5.41
CA VAL A 89 4.51 -3.31 -5.03
C VAL A 89 4.39 -4.00 -3.69
N VAL A 90 4.86 -5.25 -3.63
CA VAL A 90 4.92 -6.03 -2.39
C VAL A 90 6.35 -6.03 -1.88
N LEU A 91 6.52 -5.55 -0.66
CA LEU A 91 7.79 -5.51 0.05
C LEU A 91 7.74 -6.49 1.23
N CYS A 92 8.74 -7.36 1.33
CA CYS A 92 8.85 -8.31 2.45
C CYS A 92 9.90 -7.82 3.44
N LEU A 93 9.50 -7.68 4.70
CA LEU A 93 10.35 -7.23 5.80
C LEU A 93 10.35 -8.28 6.93
N PRO A 94 11.18 -9.33 6.81
CA PRO A 94 11.38 -10.31 7.87
C PRO A 94 12.20 -9.72 9.03
N ASP A 95 12.15 -10.38 10.18
CA ASP A 95 12.88 -10.05 11.41
C ASP A 95 12.75 -8.61 11.90
N ASN A 96 11.64 -7.94 11.61
CA ASN A 96 11.42 -6.55 12.01
C ASN A 96 11.03 -6.44 13.50
N PRO A 97 11.89 -5.90 14.39
CA PRO A 97 11.57 -5.76 15.81
C PRO A 97 10.62 -4.59 16.10
N HIS A 98 10.47 -3.66 15.15
CA HIS A 98 9.70 -2.43 15.30
C HIS A 98 8.24 -2.59 14.87
N LYS A 99 7.80 -3.82 14.56
CA LYS A 99 6.41 -4.18 14.25
C LYS A 99 5.81 -3.23 13.17
N LYS A 100 4.56 -2.83 13.32
CA LYS A 100 3.84 -1.96 12.37
C LYS A 100 4.58 -0.67 12.05
N ALA A 101 5.16 0.00 13.05
CA ALA A 101 5.91 1.23 12.84
C ALA A 101 7.17 1.00 11.98
N GLY A 102 7.86 -0.13 12.20
CA GLY A 102 8.99 -0.54 11.36
C GLY A 102 8.60 -0.76 9.90
N ALA A 103 7.49 -1.47 9.67
CA ALA A 103 6.98 -1.73 8.33
C ALA A 103 6.55 -0.44 7.60
N LEU A 104 5.86 0.46 8.30
CA LEU A 104 5.48 1.77 7.76
C LEU A 104 6.70 2.61 7.39
N ASN A 105 7.68 2.72 8.30
CA ASN A 105 8.91 3.47 8.04
C ASN A 105 9.70 2.86 6.88
N TYR A 106 9.74 1.53 6.77
CA TYR A 106 10.38 0.84 5.66
C TYR A 106 9.73 1.20 4.32
N GLY A 107 8.40 1.13 4.22
CA GLY A 107 7.69 1.50 2.99
C GLY A 107 7.86 2.98 2.60
N ILE A 108 7.78 3.89 3.58
CA ILE A 108 7.98 5.34 3.32
C ILE A 108 9.43 5.64 2.90
N ASN A 109 10.42 4.97 3.49
CA ASN A 109 11.82 5.13 3.10
C ASN A 109 12.07 4.60 1.69
N TRP A 110 11.48 3.45 1.35
CA TRP A 110 11.54 2.93 -0.02
C TRP A 110 10.97 3.94 -1.03
N LEU A 111 9.83 4.56 -0.73
CA LEU A 111 9.27 5.63 -1.58
C LEU A 111 10.19 6.84 -1.70
N ARG A 112 10.87 7.23 -0.61
CA ARG A 112 11.85 8.34 -0.63
C ARG A 112 13.03 8.03 -1.52
N GLU A 113 13.53 6.80 -1.50
CA GLU A 113 14.64 6.35 -2.34
C GLU A 113 14.24 6.34 -3.83
N GLU A 114 13.02 5.89 -4.15
CA GLU A 114 12.50 5.89 -5.52
C GLU A 114 12.23 7.32 -6.06
N ALA A 115 11.82 8.26 -5.21
CA ALA A 115 11.49 9.64 -5.60
C ALA A 115 12.68 10.47 -6.12
N ARG A 116 13.93 10.03 -5.91
CA ARG A 116 15.18 10.70 -6.35
C ARG A 116 15.19 12.22 -6.06
N GLY A 117 14.65 12.62 -4.91
CA GLY A 117 14.42 14.01 -4.53
C GLY A 117 13.62 14.10 -3.23
N ARG A 118 12.96 15.24 -2.95
CA ARG A 118 12.03 15.30 -1.82
C ARG A 118 10.81 14.46 -2.18
N LEU A 119 10.33 13.67 -1.22
CA LEU A 119 9.13 12.85 -1.42
C LEU A 119 7.95 13.69 -1.91
N SER A 120 7.77 14.91 -1.39
CA SER A 120 6.70 15.85 -1.77
C SER A 120 6.74 16.31 -3.22
N ASP A 121 7.89 16.23 -3.89
CA ASP A 121 8.00 16.59 -5.31
C ASP A 121 7.43 15.47 -6.20
N THR A 122 7.42 14.23 -5.68
CA THR A 122 6.99 13.02 -6.41
C THR A 122 5.64 12.50 -5.95
N VAL A 123 5.31 12.59 -4.66
CA VAL A 123 4.08 12.05 -4.06
C VAL A 123 3.34 13.18 -3.38
N ARG A 124 2.10 13.45 -3.82
CA ARG A 124 1.26 14.50 -3.25
C ARG A 124 0.62 14.08 -1.94
N HIS A 125 0.05 12.87 -1.89
CA HIS A 125 -0.64 12.33 -0.73
C HIS A 125 -0.14 10.92 -0.41
N VAL A 126 0.07 10.65 0.87
CA VAL A 126 0.34 9.30 1.39
C VAL A 126 -0.85 8.87 2.24
N LEU A 127 -1.51 7.80 1.83
CA LEU A 127 -2.52 7.11 2.60
C LEU A 127 -1.87 5.97 3.38
N VAL A 128 -1.98 5.99 4.70
CA VAL A 128 -1.65 4.83 5.55
C VAL A 128 -2.95 4.14 5.91
N MET A 129 -3.03 2.84 5.66
CA MET A 129 -4.23 2.04 5.91
C MET A 129 -3.84 0.65 6.41
N ASP A 130 -4.61 0.12 7.35
CA ASP A 130 -4.37 -1.21 7.90
C ASP A 130 -4.83 -2.29 6.92
N ALA A 131 -4.18 -3.45 6.98
CA ALA A 131 -4.44 -4.57 6.07
C ALA A 131 -5.75 -5.32 6.38
N ASP A 132 -6.48 -4.94 7.43
CA ASP A 132 -7.81 -5.44 7.81
C ASP A 132 -8.92 -4.39 7.67
N THR A 133 -8.63 -3.26 7.03
CA THR A 133 -9.57 -2.13 6.89
C THR A 133 -10.18 -2.08 5.50
N GLU A 134 -11.50 -1.95 5.41
CA GLU A 134 -12.18 -1.64 4.15
C GLU A 134 -12.59 -0.17 4.08
N LEU A 135 -12.25 0.49 2.97
CA LEU A 135 -12.62 1.88 2.73
C LEU A 135 -13.95 2.02 1.99
N HIS A 136 -14.73 3.03 2.38
CA HIS A 136 -15.86 3.48 1.58
C HIS A 136 -15.38 3.87 0.16
N PRO A 137 -16.11 3.56 -0.93
CA PRO A 137 -15.63 3.76 -2.31
C PRO A 137 -15.23 5.20 -2.70
N LYS A 138 -15.67 6.20 -1.93
CA LYS A 138 -15.35 7.62 -2.14
C LYS A 138 -14.35 8.18 -1.12
N PHE A 139 -13.67 7.34 -0.35
CA PHE A 139 -12.81 7.82 0.74
C PHE A 139 -11.65 8.66 0.21
N ILE A 140 -10.88 8.15 -0.76
CA ILE A 140 -9.71 8.87 -1.31
C ILE A 140 -10.14 10.18 -1.95
N GLU A 141 -11.18 10.15 -2.79
CA GLU A 141 -11.74 11.36 -3.42
C GLU A 141 -12.09 12.43 -2.38
N ARG A 142 -12.81 12.06 -1.31
CA ARG A 142 -13.22 12.99 -0.25
C ARG A 142 -12.03 13.50 0.55
N ALA A 143 -11.07 12.63 0.88
CA ALA A 143 -9.87 12.99 1.63
C ALA A 143 -9.02 14.00 0.85
N CYS A 144 -8.75 13.73 -0.43
CA CYS A 144 -8.03 14.65 -1.31
C CYS A 144 -8.78 15.98 -1.44
N ASN A 145 -10.10 15.98 -1.63
CA ASN A 145 -10.86 17.23 -1.73
C ASN A 145 -10.72 18.13 -0.49
N VAL A 146 -10.64 17.56 0.71
CA VAL A 146 -10.41 18.33 1.95
C VAL A 146 -8.99 18.92 1.97
N LEU A 147 -7.97 18.10 1.68
CA LEU A 147 -6.58 18.52 1.65
C LEU A 147 -6.30 19.57 0.57
N GLU A 148 -6.96 19.46 -0.58
CA GLU A 148 -6.85 20.41 -1.70
C GLU A 148 -7.56 21.75 -1.40
N HIS A 149 -8.60 21.74 -0.56
CA HIS A 149 -9.37 22.93 -0.25
C HIS A 149 -8.70 23.85 0.78
N ASP A 150 -7.95 23.29 1.73
CA ASP A 150 -7.22 24.08 2.74
C ASP A 150 -5.76 23.61 2.87
N PRO A 151 -4.78 24.38 2.35
CA PRO A 151 -3.37 24.02 2.40
C PRO A 151 -2.78 24.01 3.81
N LYS A 152 -3.51 24.47 4.84
CA LYS A 152 -3.09 24.38 6.24
C LYS A 152 -3.39 23.00 6.85
N ILE A 153 -4.22 22.19 6.21
CA ILE A 153 -4.54 20.84 6.68
C ILE A 153 -3.42 19.89 6.24
N GLY A 154 -2.68 19.35 7.21
CA GLY A 154 -1.60 18.37 6.97
C GLY A 154 -2.06 16.92 6.93
N GLY A 155 -3.31 16.61 7.27
CA GLY A 155 -3.83 15.24 7.32
C GLY A 155 -5.31 15.16 7.62
N VAL A 156 -5.92 14.05 7.20
CA VAL A 156 -7.33 13.70 7.43
C VAL A 156 -7.45 12.23 7.79
N SER A 157 -8.51 11.85 8.50
CA SER A 157 -8.78 10.45 8.87
C SER A 157 -10.26 10.13 8.70
N ALA A 158 -10.57 8.84 8.56
CA ALA A 158 -11.93 8.34 8.53
C ALA A 158 -12.52 8.24 9.94
N SER A 159 -13.85 8.33 10.03
CA SER A 159 -14.56 7.68 11.15
C SER A 159 -14.54 6.17 10.92
N CYS A 160 -13.92 5.43 11.83
CA CYS A 160 -13.84 3.97 11.76
C CYS A 160 -15.05 3.34 12.46
N LEU A 161 -15.71 2.40 11.78
CA LEU A 161 -16.78 1.59 12.33
C LEU A 161 -16.30 0.14 12.34
N GLY A 162 -16.26 -0.47 13.53
CA GLY A 162 -15.92 -1.88 13.65
C GLY A 162 -16.97 -2.75 12.97
N GLN A 163 -16.54 -3.79 12.24
CA GLN A 163 -17.45 -4.82 11.78
C GLN A 163 -18.01 -5.57 13.00
N THR A 164 -19.33 -5.56 13.15
CA THR A 164 -20.02 -6.24 14.25
C THR A 164 -20.05 -7.75 14.01
N GLY A 165 -19.94 -8.55 15.06
CA GLY A 165 -20.05 -10.03 14.99
C GLY A 165 -18.75 -10.81 14.75
N LEU A 166 -17.62 -10.15 14.50
CA LEU A 166 -16.29 -10.78 14.41
C LEU A 166 -15.57 -10.90 15.76
N TRP A 167 -15.98 -10.12 16.76
CA TRP A 167 -15.49 -10.26 18.13
C TRP A 167 -16.08 -11.51 18.79
N ARG A 168 -15.32 -12.60 18.78
CA ARG A 168 -15.57 -13.77 19.65
C ARG A 168 -14.63 -13.67 20.84
N ASN A 169 -15.20 -13.38 22.02
CA ASN A 169 -14.53 -13.72 23.27
C ASN A 169 -14.59 -15.25 23.40
N THR A 170 -13.49 -15.92 23.06
CA THR A 170 -13.21 -17.28 23.53
C THR A 170 -12.16 -17.22 24.62
#